data_AF-A0A7J9Q886-F1
#
_entry.id   AF-A0A7J9Q886-F1
#
_cell.length_a   1.000
_cell.length_b   1.000
_cell.length_c   1.000
_cell.angle_alpha   90.00
_cell.angle_beta   90.00
_cell.angle_gamma   90.00
#
_symmetry.space_group_name_H-M   'P 1'
#
loop_
_entity.id
_entity.type
_entity.pdbx_description
1 polymer ?
#
loop_
_entity_poly.entity_id
_entity_poly.type
_entity_poly.pdbx_seq_one_letter_code
_entity_poly.pdbx_strand_id
1 'polypeptide(L)'
;MSNQDWIVKMREAATKIPDPIARSSTAVGTPEDIIPVFERFMEAGVNHFVIRFWGKNYFGSIDKFASHVMPALRKKNKEKFG
;
A
#
# COMPACT_ATOMS: atom_id res chain seq x y z
N MET A 1 31.48 -7.23 7.54
CA MET A 1 30.54 -7.18 6.41
C MET A 1 29.33 -8.00 6.79
N SER A 2 28.13 -7.43 6.81
CA SER A 2 26.90 -8.17 7.11
C SER A 2 26.68 -9.20 6.01
N ASN A 3 26.52 -10.47 6.38
CA ASN A 3 26.19 -11.56 5.46
C ASN A 3 24.98 -11.11 4.61
N GLN A 4 25.12 -11.00 3.29
CA GLN A 4 24.05 -10.52 2.40
C GLN A 4 23.19 -11.67 1.84
N ASP A 5 23.56 -12.93 2.12
CA ASP A 5 22.89 -14.11 1.56
C ASP A 5 21.42 -14.21 2.01
N TRP A 6 21.11 -13.73 3.21
CA TRP A 6 19.73 -13.71 3.71
C TRP A 6 18.85 -12.75 2.91
N ILE A 7 19.40 -11.63 2.40
CA ILE A 7 18.67 -10.69 1.56
C ILE A 7 18.30 -11.35 0.23
N VAL A 8 19.23 -12.12 -0.35
CA VAL A 8 19.01 -12.85 -1.59
C VAL A 8 17.94 -13.93 -1.39
N LYS A 9 18.08 -14.76 -0.35
CA LYS A 9 17.08 -15.79 0.00
C LYS A 9 15.70 -15.22 0.27
N MET A 10 15.61 -14.08 0.98
CA MET A 10 14.32 -13.42 1.21
C MET A 10 13.70 -12.89 -0.10
N ARG A 11 14.50 -12.32 -1.00
CA ARG A 11 14.02 -11.89 -2.32
C ARG A 11 13.48 -13.07 -3.14
N GLU A 12 14.19 -14.19 -3.17
CA GLU A 12 13.75 -15.41 -3.88
C GLU A 12 12.51 -16.06 -3.26
N ALA A 13 12.35 -15.98 -1.93
CA ALA A 13 11.13 -16.46 -1.28
C ALA A 13 9.94 -15.54 -1.61
N ALA A 14 10.16 -14.23 -1.66
CA ALA A 14 9.11 -13.26 -1.96
C ALA A 14 8.53 -13.44 -3.38
N THR A 15 9.34 -13.87 -4.36
CA THR A 15 8.85 -14.12 -5.73
C THR A 15 7.95 -15.36 -5.85
N LYS A 16 7.91 -16.21 -4.82
CA LYS A 16 7.06 -17.41 -4.77
C LYS A 16 5.71 -17.14 -4.08
N ILE A 17 5.52 -15.96 -3.48
CA ILE A 17 4.26 -15.60 -2.85
C ILE A 17 3.20 -15.46 -3.94
N PRO A 18 2.07 -16.20 -3.87
CA PRO A 18 1.00 -16.06 -4.85
C PRO A 18 0.46 -14.63 -4.88
N ASP A 19 0.18 -14.11 -6.08
CA ASP A 19 -0.33 -12.75 -6.29
C ASP A 19 -1.57 -12.41 -5.42
N PRO A 20 -2.56 -13.32 -5.24
CA PRO A 20 -3.69 -13.06 -4.35
C PRO A 20 -3.30 -12.85 -2.88
N ILE A 21 -2.25 -13.53 -2.41
CA ILE A 21 -1.75 -13.43 -1.04
C ILE A 21 -0.94 -12.13 -0.87
N ALA A 22 -0.15 -11.75 -1.88
CA ALA A 22 0.54 -10.46 -1.87
C ALA A 22 -0.48 -9.30 -1.82
N ARG A 23 -1.52 -9.34 -2.67
CA ARG A 23 -2.56 -8.30 -2.74
C ARG A 23 -3.51 -8.25 -1.55
N SER A 24 -3.60 -9.32 -0.74
CA SER A 24 -4.44 -9.30 0.46
C SER A 24 -3.88 -8.40 1.57
N SER A 25 -2.55 -8.22 1.57
CA SER A 25 -1.78 -7.50 2.59
C SER A 25 -1.10 -6.23 2.06
N THR A 26 -0.99 -6.08 0.74
CA THR A 26 -0.39 -4.91 0.08
C THR A 26 -1.34 -4.31 -0.94
N ALA A 27 -1.46 -2.98 -0.92
CA ALA A 27 -2.22 -2.24 -1.92
C ALA A 27 -1.35 -2.06 -3.18
N VAL A 28 -1.71 -2.73 -4.27
CA VAL A 28 -0.94 -2.76 -5.53
C VAL A 28 -1.86 -2.48 -6.70
N GLY A 29 -1.53 -1.48 -7.52
CA GLY A 29 -2.30 -1.13 -8.72
C GLY A 29 -2.37 0.37 -9.00
N THR A 30 -3.40 0.79 -9.72
CA THR A 30 -3.75 2.19 -9.93
C THR A 30 -4.38 2.79 -8.67
N PRO A 31 -4.57 4.13 -8.58
CA PRO A 31 -5.32 4.74 -7.48
C PRO A 31 -6.69 4.08 -7.24
N GLU A 32 -7.42 3.77 -8.31
CA GLU A 32 -8.74 3.14 -8.28
C GLU A 32 -8.69 1.74 -7.68
N ASP A 33 -7.61 0.98 -7.93
CA ASP A 33 -7.42 -0.35 -7.36
C ASP A 33 -7.14 -0.29 -5.84
N ILE A 34 -6.39 0.72 -5.39
CA ILE A 34 -5.90 0.78 -4.01
C ILE A 34 -6.86 1.49 -3.05
N ILE A 35 -7.68 2.43 -3.53
CA ILE A 35 -8.65 3.14 -2.69
C ILE A 35 -9.53 2.16 -1.90
N PRO A 36 -10.22 1.17 -2.53
CA PRO A 36 -11.07 0.23 -1.81
C PRO A 36 -10.36 -0.55 -0.69
N VAL A 37 -9.05 -0.81 -0.86
CA VAL A 37 -8.24 -1.49 0.15
C VAL A 37 -8.11 -0.62 1.41
N PHE A 38 -7.76 0.66 1.25
CA PHE A 38 -7.68 1.60 2.38
C PHE A 38 -9.04 1.83 3.02
N GLU A 39 -10.09 1.96 2.22
CA GLU A 39 -11.45 2.14 2.71
C GLU A 39 -11.90 0.97 3.61
N ARG A 40 -11.62 -0.27 3.19
CA ARG A 40 -11.89 -1.47 4.00
C ARG A 40 -11.17 -1.42 5.35
N PHE A 41 -9.91 -0.98 5.37
CA PHE A 41 -9.15 -0.83 6.62
C PHE A 41 -9.69 0.29 7.51
N MET A 42 -10.06 1.42 6.92
CA MET A 42 -10.73 2.51 7.65
C MET A 42 -12.06 2.03 8.26
N GLU A 43 -12.82 1.21 7.53
CA GLU A 43 -14.06 0.61 8.02
C GLU A 43 -13.84 -0.36 9.19
N ALA A 44 -12.71 -1.06 9.20
CA ALA A 44 -12.28 -1.91 10.31
C ALA A 44 -11.73 -1.13 11.51
N GLY A 45 -11.71 0.21 11.46
CA GLY A 45 -11.27 1.08 12.56
C GLY A 45 -9.81 1.52 12.51
N VAL A 46 -9.10 1.26 11.41
CA VAL A 46 -7.74 1.78 11.23
C VAL A 46 -7.78 3.30 11.04
N ASN A 47 -7.08 4.02 11.92
CA ASN A 47 -7.02 5.49 11.93
C ASN A 47 -5.64 6.05 11.54
N HIS A 48 -4.62 5.19 11.43
CA HIS A 48 -3.26 5.58 11.07
C HIS A 48 -2.62 4.53 10.16
N PHE A 49 -2.01 4.99 9.06
CA PHE A 49 -1.34 4.15 8.09
C PHE A 49 0.13 4.56 7.96
N VAL A 50 1.03 3.58 8.10
CA VAL A 50 2.44 3.73 7.73
C VAL A 50 2.63 3.09 6.36
N ILE A 51 2.91 3.92 5.35
CA ILE A 51 2.95 3.47 3.95
C ILE A 51 4.40 3.47 3.45
N ARG A 52 4.84 2.33 2.92
CA ARG A 52 6.10 2.21 2.17
C ARG A 52 5.78 2.10 0.68
N PHE A 53 6.25 3.06 -0.11
CA PHE A 53 6.15 3.00 -1.57
C PHE A 53 7.26 2.13 -2.15
N TRP A 54 6.86 1.17 -2.99
CA TRP A 54 7.77 0.27 -3.70
C TRP A 54 7.83 0.67 -5.17
N GLY A 55 9.02 0.60 -5.78
CA GLY A 55 9.22 0.89 -7.19
C GLY A 55 10.32 1.91 -7.46
N LYS A 56 10.67 2.08 -8.74
CA LYS A 56 11.76 2.97 -9.17
C LYS A 56 11.39 4.46 -9.07
N ASN A 57 10.11 4.81 -9.17
CA ASN A 57 9.63 6.19 -9.08
C ASN A 57 9.00 6.48 -7.72
N TYR A 58 9.83 6.49 -6.67
CA TYR A 58 9.38 6.67 -5.29
C TYR A 58 8.61 7.99 -5.09
N PHE A 59 9.20 9.12 -5.50
CA PHE A 59 8.57 10.44 -5.34
C PHE A 59 7.32 10.62 -6.19
N GLY A 60 7.31 10.14 -7.44
CA GLY A 60 6.11 10.19 -8.27
C GLY A 60 4.97 9.31 -7.72
N SER A 61 5.30 8.22 -7.02
CA SER A 61 4.28 7.40 -6.33
C SER A 61 3.68 8.14 -5.14
N ILE A 62 4.49 8.88 -4.37
CA ILE A 62 4.01 9.74 -3.29
C ILE A 62 3.11 10.84 -3.84
N ASP A 63 3.55 11.54 -4.89
CA ASP A 63 2.79 12.63 -5.48
C ASP A 63 1.44 12.14 -6.04
N LYS A 64 1.45 11.00 -6.75
CA LYS A 64 0.22 10.37 -7.26
C LYS A 64 -0.72 9.97 -6.12
N PHE A 65 -0.18 9.40 -5.04
CA PHE A 65 -0.98 9.05 -3.86
C PHE A 65 -1.60 10.28 -3.20
N ALA A 66 -0.83 11.35 -3.02
CA ALA A 66 -1.29 12.60 -2.41
C ALA A 66 -2.37 13.30 -3.25
N SER A 67 -2.24 13.27 -4.58
CA SER A 67 -3.15 13.96 -5.49
C SER A 67 -4.42 13.17 -5.83
N HIS A 68 -4.36 11.83 -5.88
CA HIS A 68 -5.49 11.00 -6.35
C HIS A 68 -6.15 10.16 -5.24
N VAL A 69 -5.37 9.65 -4.28
CA VAL A 69 -5.88 8.73 -3.25
C VAL A 69 -6.31 9.49 -1.99
N MET A 70 -5.45 10.38 -1.48
CA MET A 70 -5.75 11.14 -0.26
C MET A 70 -7.06 11.94 -0.31
N PRO A 71 -7.45 12.59 -1.42
CA PRO A 71 -8.73 13.28 -1.49
C PRO A 71 -9.93 12.33 -1.32
N ALA A 72 -9.90 11.15 -1.93
CA ALA A 72 -10.95 10.14 -1.80
C ALA A 72 -11.09 9.66 -0.34
N LEU A 73 -9.96 9.33 0.30
CA LEU A 73 -9.96 8.87 1.70
C LEU A 73 -10.44 9.97 2.66
N ARG A 74 -10.05 11.23 2.44
CA ARG A 74 -10.53 12.37 3.24
C ARG A 74 -12.03 12.59 3.08
N LYS A 75 -12.55 12.48 1.86
CA LYS A 75 -13.99 12.58 1.59
C LYS A 75 -14.75 11.51 2.35
N LYS A 76 -14.34 10.25 2.23
CA LYS A 76 -14.98 9.12 2.95
C LYS A 76 -14.89 9.25 4.46
N ASN A 77 -13.74 9.73 4.98
CA ASN A 77 -13.58 9.98 6.41
C ASN A 77 -14.57 11.05 6.91
N LYS A 78 -14.75 12.13 6.15
CA LYS A 78 -15.71 13.20 6.47
C LYS A 78 -17.16 12.70 6.41
N GLU A 79 -17.52 11.88 5.42
CA GLU A 79 -18.87 11.32 5.29
C GLU A 79 -19.24 10.35 6.41
N LYS A 80 -18.25 9.64 6.97
CA LYS A 80 -18.48 8.61 7.98
C LYS A 80 -18.34 9.10 9.43
N PHE A 81 -17.47 10.09 9.67
CA PHE A 81 -17.08 10.50 11.02
C PHE A 81 -17.17 12.02 11.26
N GLY A 82 -17.51 12.82 10.24
CA GLY A 82 -17.71 14.26 10.35
C GLY A 82 -19.17 14.61 10.59
#